data_AF-A0A966F3M2-F1
#
_entry.id   AF-A0A966F3M2-F1
#
_cell.length_a   1.000
_cell.length_b   1.000
_cell.length_c   1.000
_cell.angle_alpha   90.00
_cell.angle_beta   90.00
_cell.angle_gamma   90.00
#
_symmetry.space_group_name_H-M   'P 1'
#
loop_
_entity.id
_entity.type
_entity.pdbx_description
1 polymer ?
#
loop_
_entity_poly.entity_id
_entity_poly.type
_entity_poly.pdbx_seq_one_letter_code
_entity_poly.pdbx_strand_id
1 'polypeptide(L)'
;MAHDTWSRRDLIAATGVAAAAAAVHAGAAQQSQRPPKPSLAAGVRPVAIASGNGLRAVARAVERMAAGAGPVDAAVDGVGIVEADPEDITVGYGGL
;
A
#
# COMPACT_ATOMS: atom_id res chain seq x y z
N MET A 1 -17.49 44.93 29.39
CA MET A 1 -17.21 44.15 28.16
C MET A 1 -16.81 42.76 28.60
N ALA A 2 -17.67 41.76 28.36
CA ALA A 2 -17.38 40.38 28.77
C ALA A 2 -16.21 39.87 27.91
N HIS A 3 -15.11 39.50 28.56
CA HIS A 3 -14.00 38.85 27.88
C HIS A 3 -14.41 37.39 27.69
N ASP A 4 -14.47 36.95 26.44
CA ASP A 4 -14.79 35.57 26.07
C ASP A 4 -13.71 34.65 26.64
N THR A 5 -14.01 33.90 27.71
CA THR A 5 -13.01 33.12 28.45
C THR A 5 -12.84 31.75 27.81
N TRP A 6 -12.18 31.71 26.66
CA TRP A 6 -11.74 30.47 26.03
C TRP A 6 -10.73 29.75 26.93
N SER A 7 -11.01 28.52 27.37
CA SER A 7 -10.06 27.76 28.18
C SER A 7 -9.06 27.00 27.29
N ARG A 8 -7.89 26.64 27.84
CA ARG A 8 -6.91 25.81 27.12
C ARG A 8 -7.50 24.49 26.62
N ARG A 9 -8.48 23.93 27.34
CA ARG A 9 -9.17 22.69 26.94
C ARG A 9 -10.07 22.91 25.74
N ASP A 10 -10.78 24.03 25.71
CA ASP A 10 -11.65 24.38 24.58
C ASP A 10 -10.81 24.61 23.32
N LEU A 11 -9.62 25.18 23.47
CA LEU A 11 -8.67 25.33 22.37
C LEU A 11 -8.17 23.96 21.86
N ILE A 12 -7.74 23.06 22.74
CA ILE A 12 -7.27 21.72 22.38
C ILE A 12 -8.39 20.89 21.74
N ALA A 13 -9.61 20.98 22.27
CA ALA A 13 -10.77 20.29 21.72
C ALA A 13 -11.10 20.80 20.32
N ALA A 14 -11.12 22.12 20.13
CA ALA A 14 -11.38 22.75 18.83
C ALA A 14 -10.30 22.39 17.79
N THR A 15 -9.02 22.43 18.17
CA THR A 15 -7.92 22.08 17.24
C THR A 15 -7.88 20.59 16.92
N GLY A 16 -8.20 19.72 17.89
CA GLY A 16 -8.30 18.27 17.68
C GLY A 16 -9.41 17.88 16.68
N VAL A 17 -10.59 18.48 16.82
CA VAL A 17 -11.72 18.25 15.88
C VAL A 17 -11.38 18.78 14.47
N ALA A 18 -10.79 19.97 14.38
CA ALA A 18 -10.39 20.53 13.09
C ALA A 18 -9.31 19.69 12.39
N ALA A 19 -8.31 19.21 13.13
CA ALA A 19 -7.26 18.34 12.58
C ALA A 19 -7.82 16.99 12.10
N ALA A 20 -8.74 16.38 12.87
CA ALA A 20 -9.41 15.16 12.46
C ALA A 20 -10.22 15.38 11.17
N ALA A 21 -11.04 16.43 11.09
CA ALA A 21 -11.84 16.77 9.91
C ALA A 21 -10.98 17.01 8.65
N ALA A 22 -9.84 17.69 8.81
CA ALA A 22 -8.87 17.91 7.74
C ALA A 22 -8.19 16.60 7.30
N ALA A 23 -7.87 15.70 8.22
CA ALA A 23 -7.29 14.39 7.89
C ALA A 23 -8.27 13.50 7.09
N VAL A 24 -9.57 13.52 7.41
CA VAL A 24 -10.57 12.76 6.62
C VAL A 24 -10.70 13.33 5.20
N HIS A 25 -10.72 14.65 5.05
CA HIS A 25 -10.80 15.29 3.73
C HIS A 25 -9.52 15.09 2.92
N ALA A 26 -8.35 15.18 3.55
CA ALA A 26 -7.07 14.89 2.91
C ALA A 26 -6.97 13.43 2.46
N GLY A 27 -7.40 12.48 3.30
CA GLY A 27 -7.43 11.05 2.94
C GLY A 27 -8.34 10.76 1.74
N ALA A 28 -9.52 11.38 1.68
CA ALA A 28 -10.44 11.24 0.55
C ALA A 28 -9.89 11.86 -0.75
N ALA A 29 -9.22 13.02 -0.66
CA ALA A 29 -8.57 13.65 -1.80
C ALA A 29 -7.38 12.81 -2.32
N GLN A 30 -6.61 12.18 -1.44
CA GLN A 30 -5.45 11.38 -1.80
C GLN A 30 -5.83 10.08 -2.52
N GLN A 31 -6.98 9.50 -2.17
CA GLN A 31 -7.53 8.31 -2.85
C GLN A 31 -8.01 8.63 -4.27
N SER A 32 -8.40 9.87 -4.53
CA SER A 32 -8.87 10.36 -5.83
C SER A 32 -7.72 10.69 -6.80
N GLN A 33 -6.49 10.83 -6.29
CA GLN A 33 -5.30 11.17 -7.09
C GLN A 33 -4.41 9.96 -7.42
N ARG A 34 -4.77 8.74 -7.00
CA ARG A 34 -4.04 7.55 -7.46
C ARG A 34 -4.29 7.42 -8.97
N PRO A 35 -3.26 7.54 -9.83
CA PRO A 35 -3.45 7.30 -11.25
C PRO A 35 -4.06 5.91 -11.43
N PRO A 36 -4.97 5.71 -12.41
CA PRO A 36 -5.56 4.42 -12.67
C PRO A 36 -4.43 3.41 -12.88
N LYS A 37 -4.51 2.28 -12.17
CA LYS A 37 -3.52 1.22 -12.32
C LYS A 37 -3.54 0.78 -13.79
N PRO A 38 -2.38 0.75 -14.48
CA PRO A 38 -2.35 0.25 -15.85
C PRO A 38 -2.83 -1.20 -15.83
N SER A 39 -3.98 -1.44 -16.45
CA SER A 39 -4.46 -2.79 -16.72
C SER A 39 -3.77 -3.30 -17.99
N LEU A 40 -3.47 -4.59 -18.02
CA LEU A 40 -2.96 -5.23 -19.23
C LEU A 40 -3.98 -5.04 -20.36
N ALA A 41 -3.52 -4.56 -21.51
CA ALA A 41 -4.36 -4.48 -22.70
C ALA A 41 -4.92 -5.87 -23.03
N ALA A 42 -6.15 -5.92 -23.53
CA ALA A 42 -6.80 -7.18 -23.90
C ALA A 42 -5.89 -7.98 -24.84
N GLY A 43 -5.58 -9.23 -24.48
CA GLY A 43 -4.72 -10.14 -25.25
C GLY A 43 -3.25 -10.20 -24.81
N VAL A 44 -2.79 -9.32 -23.89
CA VAL A 44 -1.45 -9.44 -23.30
C VAL A 44 -1.47 -10.46 -22.18
N ARG A 45 -0.58 -11.47 -22.26
CA ARG A 45 -0.43 -12.48 -21.21
C ARG A 45 0.44 -11.93 -20.08
N PRO A 46 0.08 -12.13 -18.80
CA PRO A 46 0.96 -11.76 -17.69
C PRO A 46 2.31 -12.48 -17.76
N VAL A 47 3.39 -11.78 -17.44
CA VAL A 47 4.75 -12.32 -17.38
C VAL A 47 5.43 -11.80 -16.12
N ALA A 48 6.05 -12.70 -15.35
CA ALA A 48 6.90 -12.37 -14.22
C ALA A 48 8.21 -13.15 -14.30
N ILE A 49 9.31 -12.55 -13.84
CA ILE A 49 10.66 -13.13 -13.83
C ILE A 49 11.27 -12.85 -12.45
N ALA A 50 11.96 -13.84 -11.88
CA ALA A 50 12.68 -13.70 -10.62
C ALA A 50 13.99 -14.50 -10.66
N SER A 51 14.85 -14.26 -9.66
CA SER A 51 16.05 -15.07 -9.40
C SER A 51 15.69 -16.50 -8.98
N GLY A 52 16.71 -17.37 -8.82
CA GLY A 52 16.52 -18.81 -8.66
C GLY A 52 15.59 -19.28 -7.53
N ASN A 53 15.51 -18.55 -6.41
CA ASN A 53 14.60 -18.86 -5.30
C ASN A 53 13.15 -18.35 -5.50
N GLY A 54 12.88 -17.63 -6.59
CA GLY A 54 11.62 -16.91 -6.81
C GLY A 54 10.49 -17.69 -7.48
N LEU A 55 10.56 -19.02 -7.61
CA LEU A 55 9.53 -19.78 -8.36
C LEU A 55 8.11 -19.57 -7.81
N ARG A 56 7.95 -19.60 -6.48
CA ARG A 56 6.65 -19.31 -5.83
C ARG A 56 6.24 -17.84 -6.01
N ALA A 57 7.21 -16.93 -5.97
CA ALA A 57 6.97 -15.50 -6.17
C ALA A 57 6.45 -15.20 -7.59
N VAL A 58 7.05 -15.78 -8.63
CA VAL A 58 6.58 -15.57 -10.02
C VAL A 58 5.20 -16.19 -10.25
N ALA A 59 4.93 -17.37 -9.69
CA ALA A 59 3.60 -18.00 -9.78
C ALA A 59 2.52 -17.09 -9.16
N ARG A 60 2.80 -16.54 -7.97
CA ARG A 60 1.90 -15.62 -7.28
C ARG A 60 1.70 -14.31 -8.05
N ALA A 61 2.77 -13.73 -8.59
CA ALA A 61 2.68 -12.50 -9.38
C ALA A 61 1.84 -12.70 -10.66
N VAL A 62 2.04 -13.81 -11.38
CA VAL A 62 1.24 -14.13 -12.58
C VAL A 62 -0.23 -14.35 -12.23
N GLU A 63 -0.52 -15.09 -11.16
CA GLU A 63 -1.89 -15.28 -10.65
C GLU A 63 -2.57 -13.94 -10.34
N ARG A 64 -1.87 -13.05 -9.64
CA ARG A 64 -2.39 -11.72 -9.27
C ARG A 64 -2.64 -10.85 -10.49
N MET A 65 -1.72 -10.82 -11.45
CA MET A 65 -1.92 -10.10 -12.71
C MET A 65 -3.07 -10.69 -13.53
N ALA A 66 -3.22 -12.01 -13.57
CA ALA A 66 -4.36 -12.67 -14.23
C ALA A 66 -5.71 -12.29 -13.57
N ALA A 67 -5.72 -12.03 -12.26
CA ALA A 67 -6.86 -11.51 -11.52
C ALA A 67 -7.07 -9.99 -11.68
N GLY A 68 -6.28 -9.31 -12.53
CA GLY A 68 -6.41 -7.88 -12.81
C GLY A 68 -5.61 -6.97 -11.86
N ALA A 69 -4.76 -7.51 -11.00
CA ALA A 69 -3.84 -6.69 -10.23
C ALA A 69 -2.80 -6.02 -11.15
N GLY A 70 -2.37 -4.80 -10.79
CA GLY A 70 -1.28 -4.12 -11.48
C GLY A 70 0.04 -4.89 -11.31
N PRO A 71 0.96 -4.89 -12.30
CA PRO A 71 2.21 -5.65 -12.22
C PRO A 71 3.07 -5.33 -10.99
N VAL A 72 3.09 -4.06 -10.55
CA VAL A 72 3.83 -3.64 -9.35
C VAL A 72 3.26 -4.27 -8.10
N ASP A 73 1.93 -4.21 -7.92
CA ASP A 73 1.29 -4.81 -6.74
C ASP A 73 1.47 -6.32 -6.73
N ALA A 74 1.31 -6.96 -7.90
CA ALA A 74 1.50 -8.39 -8.06
C ALA A 74 2.94 -8.84 -7.77
N ALA A 75 3.94 -8.04 -8.15
CA ALA A 75 5.34 -8.29 -7.83
C ALA A 75 5.59 -8.22 -6.31
N VAL A 76 5.05 -7.19 -5.65
CA VAL A 76 5.14 -7.03 -4.19
C VAL A 76 4.48 -8.21 -3.46
N ASP A 77 3.29 -8.61 -3.88
CA ASP A 77 2.61 -9.79 -3.32
C ASP A 77 3.41 -11.08 -3.53
N GLY A 78 4.14 -11.19 -4.64
CA GLY A 78 4.96 -12.35 -4.98
C GLY A 78 6.23 -12.44 -4.12
N VAL A 79 7.02 -11.37 -4.03
CA VAL A 79 8.29 -11.38 -3.28
C VAL A 79 8.09 -11.62 -1.79
N GLY A 80 6.95 -11.21 -1.23
CA GLY A 80 6.59 -11.43 0.17
C GLY A 80 6.60 -12.91 0.58
N ILE A 81 6.46 -13.86 -0.36
CA ILE A 81 6.57 -15.30 -0.06
C ILE A 81 8.01 -15.66 0.36
N VAL A 82 9.00 -15.14 -0.36
CA VAL A 82 10.41 -15.42 -0.09
C VAL A 82 10.87 -14.62 1.11
N GLU A 83 10.47 -13.35 1.19
CA GLU A 83 10.82 -12.45 2.30
C GLU A 83 10.28 -12.94 3.66
N ALA A 84 9.18 -13.68 3.68
CA ALA A 84 8.58 -14.22 4.90
C ALA A 84 9.09 -15.62 5.27
N ASP A 85 9.95 -16.23 4.46
CA ASP A 85 10.46 -17.58 4.70
C ASP A 85 11.67 -17.53 5.65
N PRO A 86 11.57 -18.04 6.90
CA PRO A 86 12.71 -18.02 7.83
C PRO A 86 13.88 -18.90 7.38
N GLU A 87 13.62 -19.87 6.50
CA GLU A 87 14.65 -20.77 5.98
C GLU A 87 15.37 -20.17 4.75
N ASP A 88 14.85 -19.09 4.16
CA ASP A 88 15.55 -18.35 3.10
C ASP A 88 16.42 -17.25 3.72
N ILE A 89 17.73 -17.54 3.81
CA ILE A 89 18.70 -16.62 4.41
C ILE A 89 19.21 -15.51 3.47
N THR A 90 18.63 -15.38 2.27
CA THR A 90 19.15 -14.47 1.23
C THR A 90 18.41 -13.14 1.16
N VAL A 91 17.21 -13.03 1.77
CA VAL A 91 16.36 -11.83 1.74
C VAL A 91 15.35 -11.84 2.89
N GLY A 92 14.89 -10.66 3.33
CA GLY A 92 13.76 -10.54 4.25
C GLY A 92 14.02 -11.09 5.67
N TYR A 93 13.03 -11.80 6.23
CA TYR A 93 13.01 -12.28 7.61
C TYR A 93 14.15 -13.23 7.95
N GLY A 94 14.51 -14.13 7.03
CA GLY A 94 15.65 -15.05 7.20
C GLY A 94 17.00 -14.41 6.90
N GLY A 95 17.05 -13.19 6.35
CA GLY A 95 18.26 -12.52 5.89
C GLY A 95 19.33 -12.36 6.98
N LEU A 96 20.57 -12.72 6.64
CA LEU A 96 21.78 -12.61 7.49
C LEU A 96 22.57 -11.32 7.23
#